data_AF-A0A0G1YIN1-F1
#
_entry.id   AF-A0A0G1YIN1-F1
#
_cell.length_a   1.000
_cell.length_b   1.000
_cell.length_c   1.000
_cell.angle_alpha   90.00
_cell.angle_beta   90.00
_cell.angle_gamma   90.00
#
_symmetry.space_group_name_H-M   'P 1'
#
loop_
_entity.id
_entity.type
_entity.pdbx_description
1 polymer ?
#
loop_
_entity_poly.entity_id
_entity_poly.type
_entity_poly.pdbx_seq_one_letter_code
_entity_poly.pdbx_strand_id
1 'polypeptide(L)'
;MEPFRFHRDSVTAGGFTPLDNGPERAIHIQCPHYLTGFTLVELMVVISIMAVITAIVLTSQSSFNKTLVLANTAYDIALSLRSAETYGIGSRAITGGAVNAGYGIHFERGNTGSYVLFADISPGPAASGCHGLPAGGATAPDAQPGNCVYTSGSDALVRTYMLGNGITIKDFCAYSSGAWSCMRGGLSSLDIVFARPNPDPFMSKDGAYSRPFPVTAACLTVASPGAPDGPFRFISIAQSGAITANAASDPSSCH
;
A
#
# COMPACT_ATOMS: atom_id res chain seq x y z
N MET A 1 -5.21 -39.73 13.94
CA MET A 1 -4.60 -39.85 12.60
C MET A 1 -4.82 -41.27 12.12
N GLU A 2 -5.95 -41.50 11.46
CA GLU A 2 -6.27 -42.77 10.81
C GLU A 2 -5.96 -42.66 9.30
N PRO A 3 -5.44 -43.72 8.66
CA PRO A 3 -5.22 -43.72 7.21
C PRO A 3 -6.49 -44.14 6.46
N PHE A 4 -6.95 -43.27 5.54
CA PHE A 4 -7.98 -43.60 4.55
C PHE A 4 -7.44 -44.64 3.56
N ARG A 5 -8.07 -45.82 3.54
CA ARG A 5 -7.79 -46.94 2.63
C ARG A 5 -8.85 -46.97 1.52
N PHE A 6 -8.43 -46.84 0.26
CA PHE A 6 -9.29 -47.02 -0.91
C PHE A 6 -9.81 -48.46 -0.99
N HIS A 7 -11.14 -48.62 -1.04
CA HIS A 7 -11.83 -49.87 -1.38
C HIS A 7 -12.02 -49.92 -2.90
N ARG A 8 -11.64 -51.05 -3.49
CA ARG A 8 -11.75 -51.32 -4.93
C ARG A 8 -12.82 -52.38 -5.08
N ASP A 9 -14.02 -51.98 -5.48
CA ASP A 9 -15.15 -52.91 -5.64
C ASP A 9 -14.97 -53.75 -6.90
N SER A 10 -14.89 -55.07 -6.68
CA SER A 10 -14.86 -56.11 -7.70
C SER A 10 -16.29 -56.46 -8.11
N VAL A 11 -16.68 -56.18 -9.35
CA VAL A 11 -17.94 -56.65 -9.93
C VAL A 11 -17.76 -58.10 -10.40
N THR A 12 -18.56 -58.97 -9.81
CA THR A 12 -18.70 -60.41 -10.09
C THR A 12 -19.31 -60.67 -11.47
N ALA A 13 -18.68 -61.57 -12.23
CA ALA A 13 -19.14 -62.06 -13.52
C ALA A 13 -20.37 -62.97 -13.38
N GLY A 14 -21.53 -62.49 -13.84
CA GLY A 14 -22.69 -63.33 -14.15
C GLY A 14 -22.52 -63.94 -15.55
N GLY A 15 -22.73 -65.26 -15.65
CA GLY A 15 -22.50 -66.06 -16.84
C GLY A 15 -23.42 -65.72 -18.02
N PHE A 16 -22.84 -65.79 -19.22
CA PHE A 16 -23.56 -65.79 -20.50
C PHE A 16 -23.53 -67.20 -21.09
N THR A 17 -24.69 -67.70 -21.50
CA THR A 17 -24.83 -68.86 -22.39
C THR A 17 -24.46 -68.45 -23.82
N PRO A 18 -23.79 -69.30 -24.62
CA PRO A 18 -23.49 -68.98 -26.01
C PRO A 18 -24.74 -69.19 -26.87
N LEU A 19 -25.20 -68.12 -27.52
CA LEU A 19 -26.21 -68.19 -28.57
C LEU A 19 -25.51 -68.18 -29.94
N ASP A 20 -25.77 -69.27 -30.65
CA ASP A 20 -25.94 -69.39 -32.10
C ASP A 20 -24.79 -68.93 -33.03
N ASN A 21 -24.16 -69.92 -33.67
CA ASN A 21 -23.15 -69.77 -34.71
C ASN A 21 -23.84 -69.43 -36.05
N GLY A 22 -24.36 -68.21 -36.17
CA GLY A 22 -24.67 -67.61 -37.47
C GLY A 22 -23.38 -67.17 -38.19
N PRO A 23 -23.32 -67.22 -39.54
CA PRO A 23 -22.11 -66.82 -40.26
C PRO A 23 -21.83 -65.33 -39.98
N GLU A 24 -20.70 -65.05 -39.32
CA GLU A 24 -20.15 -63.71 -39.13
C GLU A 24 -20.00 -63.04 -40.50
N ARG A 25 -21.00 -62.24 -40.86
CA ARG A 25 -20.81 -61.20 -41.86
C ARG A 25 -20.03 -60.10 -41.19
N ALA A 26 -18.71 -60.14 -41.35
CA ALA A 26 -17.83 -59.03 -41.04
C ALA A 26 -18.30 -57.79 -41.83
N ILE A 27 -19.08 -56.93 -41.17
CA ILE A 27 -19.34 -55.59 -41.66
C ILE A 27 -18.08 -54.79 -41.33
N HIS A 28 -17.18 -54.70 -42.31
CA HIS A 28 -16.11 -53.70 -42.29
C HIS A 28 -16.77 -52.31 -42.35
N ILE A 29 -16.99 -51.70 -41.18
CA ILE A 29 -17.23 -50.27 -41.09
C ILE A 29 -15.88 -49.61 -41.36
N GLN A 30 -15.58 -49.41 -42.64
CA GLN A 30 -14.48 -48.55 -43.06
C GLN A 30 -14.91 -47.12 -42.71
N CYS A 31 -14.55 -46.65 -41.51
CA CYS A 31 -14.64 -45.21 -41.21
C CYS A 31 -13.72 -44.51 -42.20
N PRO A 32 -14.23 -43.66 -43.10
CA PRO A 32 -13.37 -42.88 -43.96
C PRO A 32 -12.52 -41.98 -43.06
N HIS A 33 -11.22 -42.25 -43.01
CA HIS A 33 -10.27 -41.37 -42.36
C HIS A 33 -10.13 -40.14 -43.26
N TYR A 34 -10.99 -39.15 -43.03
CA TYR A 34 -10.89 -37.86 -43.67
C TYR A 34 -9.67 -37.16 -43.08
N LEU A 35 -8.50 -37.40 -43.68
CA LEU A 35 -7.29 -36.59 -43.46
C LEU A 35 -7.49 -35.25 -44.18
N THR A 36 -8.40 -34.43 -43.67
CA THR A 36 -8.50 -33.03 -44.05
C THR A 36 -7.38 -32.27 -43.36
N GLY A 37 -6.35 -31.91 -44.14
CA GLY A 37 -5.42 -30.87 -43.73
C GLY A 37 -6.12 -29.51 -43.68
N PHE A 38 -5.67 -28.64 -42.77
CA PHE A 38 -6.08 -27.24 -42.74
C PHE A 38 -5.64 -26.53 -44.02
N THR A 39 -6.51 -25.68 -44.56
CA THR A 39 -6.15 -24.85 -45.70
C THR A 39 -5.15 -23.77 -45.27
N LEU A 40 -4.29 -23.31 -46.20
CA LEU A 40 -3.33 -22.22 -45.93
C LEU A 40 -4.06 -20.94 -45.49
N VAL A 41 -5.24 -20.69 -46.08
CA VAL A 41 -6.08 -19.53 -45.75
C VAL A 41 -6.63 -19.62 -44.32
N GLU A 42 -7.10 -20.78 -43.86
CA GLU A 42 -7.55 -20.95 -42.47
C GLU A 42 -6.42 -20.72 -41.47
N LEU A 43 -5.21 -21.19 -41.75
CA LEU A 43 -4.04 -20.94 -40.90
C LEU A 43 -3.75 -19.43 -40.77
N MET A 44 -3.81 -18.69 -41.88
CA MET A 44 -3.61 -17.23 -41.84
C MET A 44 -4.66 -16.52 -41.00
N VAL A 45 -5.94 -16.93 -41.11
CA VAL A 45 -7.02 -16.35 -40.31
C VAL A 45 -6.78 -16.60 -38.82
N VAL A 46 -6.40 -17.82 -38.42
CA VAL A 46 -6.15 -18.15 -37.01
C VAL A 46 -4.99 -17.32 -36.44
N ILE A 47 -3.87 -17.21 -37.14
CA ILE A 47 -2.73 -16.39 -36.69
C ILE A 47 -3.13 -14.92 -36.58
N SER A 48 -3.95 -14.40 -37.50
CA SER A 48 -4.43 -13.02 -37.44
C SER A 48 -5.28 -12.77 -36.20
N ILE A 49 -6.18 -13.69 -35.85
CA ILE A 49 -7.04 -13.58 -34.67
C ILE A 49 -6.20 -13.68 -33.39
N MET A 50 -5.25 -14.62 -33.33
CA MET A 50 -4.35 -14.77 -32.19
C MET A 50 -3.50 -13.51 -31.97
N ALA A 51 -2.96 -12.90 -33.03
CA ALA A 51 -2.20 -11.66 -32.94
C ALA A 51 -3.03 -10.51 -32.37
N VAL A 52 -4.27 -10.35 -32.84
CA VAL A 52 -5.20 -9.31 -32.35
C VAL A 52 -5.52 -9.53 -30.87
N ILE A 53 -5.87 -10.75 -30.46
CA ILE A 53 -6.18 -11.06 -29.05
C ILE A 53 -4.95 -10.80 -28.17
N THR A 54 -3.76 -11.24 -28.61
CA THR A 54 -2.51 -11.06 -27.86
C THR A 54 -2.18 -9.58 -27.68
N ALA A 55 -2.39 -8.75 -28.71
CA ALA A 55 -2.17 -7.31 -28.62
C ALA A 55 -3.10 -6.65 -27.57
N ILE A 56 -4.38 -7.01 -27.54
CA ILE A 56 -5.34 -6.51 -26.55
C ILE A 56 -4.93 -6.94 -25.13
N VAL A 57 -4.51 -8.20 -24.96
CA VAL A 57 -4.10 -8.71 -23.64
C VAL A 57 -2.83 -8.01 -23.13
N LEU A 58 -1.82 -7.84 -23.98
CA LEU A 58 -0.56 -7.18 -23.58
C LEU A 58 -0.76 -5.71 -23.21
N THR A 59 -1.59 -5.00 -23.97
CA THR A 59 -1.93 -3.59 -23.66
C THR A 59 -2.74 -3.47 -22.36
N SER A 60 -3.67 -4.40 -22.11
CA SER A 60 -4.46 -4.46 -20.87
C SER A 60 -3.61 -4.81 -19.63
N GLN A 61 -2.67 -5.75 -19.74
CA GLN A 61 -1.78 -6.13 -18.64
C GLN A 61 -0.92 -4.97 -18.13
N SER A 62 -0.46 -4.10 -19.03
CA SER A 62 0.40 -2.95 -18.68
C SER A 62 -0.34 -1.89 -17.84
N SER A 63 -1.62 -1.62 -18.14
CA SER A 63 -2.42 -0.65 -17.38
C SER A 63 -2.86 -1.20 -16.02
N PHE A 64 -3.17 -2.50 -15.95
CA PHE A 64 -3.50 -3.18 -14.69
C PHE A 64 -2.32 -3.19 -13.71
N ASN A 65 -1.12 -3.55 -14.19
CA ASN A 65 0.09 -3.59 -13.36
C ASN A 65 0.39 -2.23 -12.71
N LYS A 66 0.24 -1.12 -13.45
CA LYS A 66 0.44 0.24 -12.91
C LYS A 66 -0.56 0.57 -11.81
N THR A 67 -1.83 0.21 -12.01
CA THR A 67 -2.90 0.47 -11.04
C THR A 67 -2.70 -0.31 -9.74
N LEU A 68 -2.30 -1.58 -9.86
CA LEU A 68 -2.00 -2.44 -8.72
C LEU A 68 -0.79 -1.92 -7.93
N VAL A 69 0.31 -1.59 -8.61
CA VAL A 69 1.51 -1.06 -7.97
C VAL A 69 1.22 0.24 -7.21
N LEU A 70 0.42 1.13 -7.81
CA LEU A 70 0.04 2.39 -7.18
C LEU A 70 -0.85 2.17 -5.94
N ALA A 71 -1.82 1.26 -6.04
CA ALA A 71 -2.69 0.89 -4.92
C ALA A 71 -1.87 0.27 -3.77
N ASN A 72 -0.98 -0.67 -4.07
CA ASN A 72 -0.07 -1.26 -3.09
C ASN A 72 0.79 -0.20 -2.41
N THR A 73 1.36 0.73 -3.18
CA THR A 73 2.16 1.83 -2.63
C THR A 73 1.36 2.71 -1.65
N ALA A 74 0.11 3.03 -1.99
CA ALA A 74 -0.76 3.79 -1.09
C ALA A 74 -1.08 3.01 0.19
N TYR A 75 -1.28 1.69 0.09
CA TYR A 75 -1.47 0.84 1.27
C TYR A 75 -0.20 0.71 2.11
N ASP A 76 0.98 0.62 1.50
CA ASP A 76 2.26 0.56 2.20
C ASP A 76 2.52 1.84 3.00
N ILE A 77 2.25 3.02 2.43
CA ILE A 77 2.31 4.30 3.17
C ILE A 77 1.33 4.28 4.34
N ALA A 78 0.07 3.89 4.11
CA ALA A 78 -0.92 3.82 5.17
C ALA A 78 -0.57 2.80 6.26
N LEU A 79 0.09 1.71 5.91
CA LEU A 79 0.61 0.74 6.87
C LEU A 79 1.76 1.32 7.69
N SER A 80 2.65 2.08 7.05
CA SER A 80 3.75 2.76 7.76
C SER A 80 3.22 3.78 8.78
N LEU A 81 2.17 4.53 8.45
CA LEU A 81 1.47 5.42 9.39
C LEU A 81 0.89 4.66 10.58
N ARG A 82 0.20 3.54 10.35
CA ARG A 82 -0.32 2.68 11.44
C ARG A 82 0.79 2.08 12.29
N SER A 83 1.96 1.81 11.70
CA SER A 83 3.13 1.35 12.46
C SER A 83 3.68 2.46 13.36
N ALA A 84 3.75 3.71 12.87
CA ALA A 84 4.16 4.87 13.65
C ALA A 84 3.19 5.12 14.82
N GLU A 85 1.87 5.05 14.55
CA GLU A 85 0.82 5.11 15.57
C GLU A 85 1.04 4.07 16.67
N THR A 86 1.21 2.80 16.29
CA THR A 86 1.44 1.71 17.24
C THR A 86 2.71 1.94 18.08
N TYR A 87 3.79 2.43 17.47
CA TYR A 87 5.05 2.67 18.17
C TYR A 87 4.98 3.88 19.13
N GLY A 88 4.32 4.95 18.71
CA GLY A 88 4.15 6.18 19.48
C GLY A 88 3.19 6.03 20.67
N ILE A 89 2.05 5.37 20.47
CA ILE A 89 1.10 5.08 21.54
C ILE A 89 1.68 4.02 22.49
N GLY A 90 2.37 3.02 21.95
CA GLY A 90 2.99 1.94 22.71
C GLY A 90 4.25 2.33 23.50
N SER A 91 4.71 3.58 23.45
CA SER A 91 5.95 4.03 24.09
C SER A 91 7.17 3.15 23.75
N ARG A 92 7.35 2.81 22.48
CA ARG A 92 8.43 1.90 22.11
C ARG A 92 9.79 2.55 22.39
N ALA A 93 10.55 1.94 23.29
CA ALA A 93 11.90 2.41 23.60
C ALA A 93 12.84 2.28 22.39
N ILE A 94 13.73 3.25 22.25
CA ILE A 94 14.82 3.21 21.28
C ILE A 94 16.14 2.87 21.97
N THR A 95 16.95 2.06 21.30
CA THR A 95 18.31 1.75 21.71
C THR A 95 19.10 3.07 21.83
N GLY A 96 19.39 3.50 23.06
CA GLY A 96 19.99 4.81 23.34
C GLY A 96 19.30 5.64 24.42
N GLY A 97 18.13 5.19 24.93
CA GLY A 97 17.62 5.63 26.24
C GLY A 97 16.40 6.56 26.23
N ALA A 98 15.93 7.02 25.07
CA ALA A 98 14.67 7.74 24.99
C ALA A 98 13.49 6.75 25.15
N VAL A 99 12.80 6.86 26.29
CA VAL A 99 11.50 6.25 26.55
C VAL A 99 10.41 7.31 26.36
N ASN A 100 9.20 6.93 25.95
CA ASN A 100 8.08 7.85 25.70
C ASN A 100 8.21 8.82 24.52
N ALA A 101 9.15 8.57 23.60
CA ALA A 101 9.26 9.32 22.35
C ALA A 101 8.05 9.10 21.44
N GLY A 102 7.64 10.16 20.73
CA GLY A 102 6.69 10.04 19.62
C GLY A 102 7.32 9.35 18.42
N TYR A 103 6.51 8.70 17.59
CA TYR A 103 6.93 8.14 16.32
C TYR A 103 6.15 8.77 15.19
N GLY A 104 6.83 9.11 14.11
CA GLY A 104 6.19 9.80 13.01
C GLY A 104 6.73 9.44 11.64
N ILE A 105 5.94 9.83 10.64
CA ILE A 105 6.33 9.77 9.23
C ILE A 105 6.64 11.18 8.74
N HIS A 106 7.79 11.31 8.10
CA HIS A 106 8.27 12.55 7.49
C HIS A 106 8.22 12.45 5.97
N PHE A 107 7.61 13.45 5.35
CA PHE A 107 7.61 13.69 3.91
C PHE A 107 8.30 15.01 3.62
N GLU A 108 9.15 15.04 2.59
CA GLU A 108 9.83 16.25 2.14
C GLU A 108 9.68 16.46 0.64
N ARG A 109 9.59 17.73 0.24
CA ARG A 109 9.51 18.12 -1.16
C ARG A 109 10.77 17.72 -1.95
N GLY A 110 11.93 17.79 -1.32
CA GLY A 110 13.22 17.53 -1.95
C GLY A 110 13.41 16.07 -2.37
N ASN A 111 12.60 15.15 -1.86
CA ASN A 111 12.73 13.72 -2.06
C ASN A 111 11.37 13.04 -2.16
N THR A 112 10.81 13.05 -3.36
CA THR A 112 9.47 12.48 -3.61
C THR A 112 9.48 10.97 -3.81
N GLY A 113 10.66 10.34 -3.90
CA GLY A 113 10.83 8.90 -4.10
C GLY A 113 10.99 8.11 -2.80
N SER A 114 10.97 8.78 -1.65
CA SER A 114 11.05 8.11 -0.35
C SER A 114 10.39 8.92 0.76
N TYR A 115 10.21 8.28 1.90
CA TYR A 115 9.75 8.91 3.13
C TYR A 115 10.42 8.23 4.32
N VAL A 116 10.38 8.88 5.48
CA VAL A 116 11.13 8.43 6.65
C VAL A 116 10.19 8.14 7.81
N LEU A 117 10.35 6.98 8.45
CA LEU A 117 9.86 6.72 9.79
C LEU A 117 10.96 7.09 10.78
N PHE A 118 10.62 7.97 11.71
CA PHE A 118 11.53 8.47 12.73
C PHE A 118 10.89 8.36 14.11
N ALA A 119 11.73 8.51 15.13
CA ALA A 119 11.26 8.79 16.47
C ALA A 119 11.78 10.15 16.92
N ASP A 120 10.83 10.92 17.43
CA ASP A 120 10.97 12.29 17.86
C ASP A 120 11.58 12.31 19.25
N ILE A 121 12.91 12.38 19.28
CA ILE A 121 13.72 12.31 20.52
C ILE A 121 14.44 13.62 20.80
N SER A 122 14.36 14.58 19.87
CA SER A 122 15.00 15.87 19.98
C SER A 122 14.03 16.99 19.60
N PRO A 123 14.01 18.10 20.35
CA PRO A 123 14.80 18.39 21.55
C PRO A 123 14.36 17.54 22.75
N GLY A 124 15.11 17.60 23.85
CA GLY A 124 14.65 17.02 25.11
C GLY A 124 13.32 17.61 25.59
N PRO A 125 12.67 17.03 26.62
CA PRO A 125 11.35 17.46 27.07
C PRO A 125 11.30 18.96 27.40
N ALA A 126 10.40 19.69 26.74
CA ALA A 126 10.26 21.13 26.88
C ALA A 126 8.80 21.58 26.72
N ALA A 127 8.44 22.71 27.33
CA ALA A 127 7.08 23.25 27.22
C ALA A 127 6.75 23.84 25.84
N SER A 128 7.78 24.11 25.02
CA SER A 128 7.68 24.72 23.70
C SER A 128 7.42 23.72 22.57
N GLY A 129 7.27 22.42 22.87
CA GLY A 129 6.97 21.39 21.90
C GLY A 129 5.47 21.14 21.70
N CYS A 130 5.17 20.18 20.84
CA CYS A 130 3.84 19.58 20.74
C CYS A 130 3.44 18.86 22.05
N HIS A 131 4.42 18.32 22.77
CA HIS A 131 4.24 17.79 24.11
C HIS A 131 4.25 18.92 25.13
N GLY A 132 3.28 18.92 26.04
CA GLY A 132 3.35 19.77 27.23
C GLY A 132 4.31 19.15 28.25
N LEU A 133 4.82 19.96 29.19
CA LEU A 133 5.51 19.40 30.34
C LEU A 133 4.50 18.81 31.33
N PRO A 134 4.79 17.64 31.91
CA PRO A 134 3.99 17.10 33.01
C PRO A 134 4.19 17.95 34.27
N ALA A 135 3.38 17.71 35.30
CA ALA A 135 3.46 18.42 36.58
C ALA A 135 4.84 18.30 37.25
N GLY A 136 5.56 17.20 37.01
CA GLY A 136 6.92 16.98 37.50
C GLY A 136 8.02 17.68 36.70
N GLY A 137 7.68 18.44 35.65
CA GLY A 137 8.64 19.13 34.79
C GLY A 137 9.38 18.21 33.82
N ALA A 138 10.47 18.71 33.22
CA ALA A 138 11.22 18.04 32.15
C ALA A 138 11.98 16.78 32.59
N THR A 139 12.21 16.60 33.89
CA THR A 139 12.91 15.44 34.45
C THR A 139 11.96 14.35 34.94
N ALA A 140 10.64 14.57 34.81
CA ALA A 140 9.66 13.60 35.23
C ALA A 140 9.70 12.35 34.33
N PRO A 141 9.43 11.15 34.87
CA PRO A 141 9.46 9.91 34.10
C PRO A 141 8.40 9.84 32.99
N ASP A 142 7.37 10.68 33.07
CA ASP A 142 6.31 10.86 32.07
C ASP A 142 6.57 12.04 31.11
N ALA A 143 7.69 12.76 31.27
CA ALA A 143 8.08 13.81 30.35
C ALA A 143 8.45 13.23 28.97
N GLN A 144 7.93 13.84 27.92
CA GLN A 144 8.11 13.36 26.55
C GLN A 144 9.11 14.26 25.83
N PRO A 145 10.15 13.69 25.19
CA PRO A 145 11.03 14.45 24.31
C PRO A 145 10.30 14.75 22.99
N GLY A 146 10.91 15.61 22.18
CA GLY A 146 10.47 15.88 20.82
C GLY A 146 9.65 17.16 20.66
N ASN A 147 9.54 17.61 19.42
CA ASN A 147 8.76 18.78 19.01
C ASN A 147 7.74 18.49 17.89
N CYS A 148 7.49 17.22 17.62
CA CYS A 148 6.68 16.65 16.55
C CYS A 148 7.13 17.05 15.15
N VAL A 149 8.44 17.25 14.96
CA VAL A 149 9.06 17.60 13.69
C VAL A 149 10.27 16.71 13.49
N TYR A 150 10.43 16.15 12.30
CA TYR A 150 11.65 15.42 12.01
C TYR A 150 12.83 16.37 11.79
N THR A 151 13.89 16.18 12.58
CA THR A 151 15.17 16.88 12.45
C THR A 151 16.28 15.89 12.12
N SER A 152 16.76 15.91 10.89
CA SER A 152 17.84 15.01 10.43
C SER A 152 19.09 15.12 11.31
N GLY A 153 19.58 13.98 11.81
CA GLY A 153 20.79 13.91 12.64
C GLY A 153 20.56 14.18 14.13
N SER A 154 19.40 14.73 14.51
CA SER A 154 19.01 14.91 15.92
C SER A 154 17.98 13.86 16.34
N ASP A 155 17.00 13.58 15.48
CA ASP A 155 16.02 12.52 15.70
C ASP A 155 16.53 11.16 15.29
N ALA A 156 15.99 10.13 15.94
CA ALA A 156 16.37 8.76 15.65
C ALA A 156 15.72 8.30 14.35
N LEU A 157 16.54 8.04 13.33
CA LEU A 157 16.10 7.40 12.10
C LEU A 157 15.75 5.94 12.37
N VAL A 158 14.46 5.61 12.27
CA VAL A 158 13.99 4.22 12.47
C VAL A 158 14.09 3.45 11.15
N ARG A 159 13.56 4.03 10.07
CA ARG A 159 13.60 3.41 8.73
C ARG A 159 13.33 4.42 7.63
N THR A 160 14.08 4.32 6.53
CA THR A 160 13.75 4.98 5.26
C THR A 160 12.98 4.01 4.37
N TYR A 161 11.86 4.46 3.81
CA TYR A 161 11.04 3.72 2.87
C TYR A 161 11.24 4.28 1.46
N MET A 162 11.82 3.49 0.56
CA MET A 162 11.95 3.84 -0.84
C MET A 162 10.68 3.42 -1.59
N LEU A 163 10.12 4.32 -2.39
CA LEU A 163 9.00 4.02 -3.28
C LEU A 163 9.53 3.27 -4.50
N GLY A 164 9.06 2.03 -4.68
CA GLY A 164 9.46 1.18 -5.79
C GLY A 164 8.79 1.58 -7.10
N ASN A 165 9.24 0.98 -8.21
CA ASN A 165 8.59 1.07 -9.53
C ASN A 165 8.43 2.50 -10.07
N GLY A 166 9.29 3.42 -9.61
CA GLY A 166 9.29 4.83 -9.98
C GLY A 166 8.09 5.63 -9.48
N ILE A 167 7.25 5.06 -8.60
CA ILE A 167 6.17 5.81 -7.95
C ILE A 167 6.78 6.96 -7.14
N THR A 168 6.13 8.12 -7.19
CA THR A 168 6.55 9.31 -6.46
C THR A 168 5.38 9.92 -5.70
N ILE A 169 5.69 10.63 -4.63
CA ILE A 169 4.78 11.54 -3.94
C ILE A 169 4.60 12.77 -4.85
N LYS A 170 3.43 12.88 -5.46
CA LYS A 170 3.08 13.98 -6.37
C LYS A 170 2.76 15.25 -5.60
N ASP A 171 2.05 15.11 -4.49
CA ASP A 171 1.67 16.22 -3.62
C ASP A 171 1.45 15.70 -2.20
N PHE A 172 1.66 16.58 -1.23
CA PHE A 172 1.21 16.39 0.15
C PHE A 172 0.71 17.72 0.68
N CYS A 173 -0.39 17.69 1.41
CA CYS A 173 -1.11 18.87 1.84
C CYS A 173 -1.39 18.80 3.34
N ALA A 174 -1.36 19.96 3.97
CA ALA A 174 -1.71 20.18 5.37
C ALA A 174 -2.89 21.16 5.44
N TYR A 175 -3.94 20.79 6.16
CA TYR A 175 -5.06 21.66 6.45
C TYR A 175 -4.85 22.36 7.78
N SER A 176 -4.82 23.68 7.75
CA SER A 176 -4.70 24.51 8.95
C SER A 176 -5.51 25.78 8.77
N SER A 177 -6.16 26.26 9.84
CA SER A 177 -6.86 27.54 9.86
C SER A 177 -7.86 27.74 8.69
N GLY A 178 -8.58 26.70 8.29
CA GLY A 178 -9.61 26.79 7.24
C GLY A 178 -9.11 26.59 5.81
N ALA A 179 -7.81 26.40 5.57
CA ALA A 179 -7.23 26.32 4.24
C ALA A 179 -6.20 25.18 4.08
N TRP A 180 -6.12 24.64 2.87
CA TRP A 180 -5.11 23.67 2.47
C TRP A 180 -3.82 24.35 2.00
N SER A 181 -2.69 23.92 2.56
CA SER A 181 -1.35 24.26 2.07
C SER A 181 -0.70 23.00 1.50
N CYS A 182 -0.37 23.01 0.22
CA CYS A 182 0.13 21.83 -0.49
C CYS A 182 1.59 21.99 -0.94
N MET A 183 2.25 20.87 -1.23
CA MET A 183 3.62 20.82 -1.76
C MET A 183 3.72 21.63 -3.06
N ARG A 184 2.70 21.61 -3.91
CA ARG A 184 2.67 22.47 -5.12
C ARG A 184 2.59 23.98 -4.81
N GLY A 185 2.03 24.34 -3.65
CA GLY A 185 1.76 25.71 -3.24
C GLY A 185 2.84 26.36 -2.37
N GLY A 186 3.91 25.65 -1.99
CA GLY A 186 4.94 26.23 -1.11
C GLY A 186 5.35 25.34 0.07
N LEU A 187 4.57 24.30 0.37
CA LEU A 187 4.89 23.39 1.46
C LEU A 187 6.16 22.57 1.20
N SER A 188 7.10 22.62 2.14
CA SER A 188 8.44 22.03 2.06
C SER A 188 8.53 20.66 2.74
N SER A 189 7.86 20.48 3.87
CA SER A 189 7.78 19.21 4.59
C SER A 189 6.46 19.04 5.33
N LEU A 190 6.11 17.79 5.62
CA LEU A 190 4.97 17.38 6.42
C LEU A 190 5.40 16.25 7.34
N ASP A 191 5.18 16.45 8.64
CA ASP A 191 5.43 15.45 9.68
C ASP A 191 4.11 15.04 10.31
N ILE A 192 3.90 13.73 10.48
CA ILE A 192 2.72 13.17 11.14
C ILE A 192 3.23 12.30 12.28
N VAL A 193 3.11 12.79 13.51
CA VAL A 193 3.69 12.17 14.71
C VAL A 193 2.59 11.68 15.64
N PHE A 194 2.69 10.44 16.07
CA PHE A 194 1.82 9.85 17.08
C PHE A 194 2.60 9.69 18.37
N ALA A 195 1.97 10.04 19.48
CA ALA A 195 2.60 9.94 20.78
C ALA A 195 1.54 9.74 21.87
N ARG A 196 1.80 8.81 22.79
CA ARG A 196 1.02 8.67 24.01
C ARG A 196 0.89 10.00 24.78
N PRO A 197 -0.15 10.18 25.59
CA PRO A 197 -1.35 9.34 25.69
C PRO A 197 -2.37 9.64 24.57
N ASN A 198 -2.06 10.52 23.63
CA ASN A 198 -3.01 11.02 22.64
C ASN A 198 -3.13 10.06 21.44
N PRO A 199 -4.34 9.56 21.12
CA PRO A 199 -4.55 8.83 19.87
C PRO A 199 -4.52 9.76 18.65
N ASP A 200 -4.78 11.05 18.82
CA ASP A 200 -4.76 12.03 17.74
C ASP A 200 -3.31 12.37 17.34
N PRO A 201 -2.97 12.33 16.04
CA PRO A 201 -1.65 12.70 15.57
C PRO A 201 -1.37 14.20 15.74
N PHE A 202 -0.15 14.51 16.13
CA PHE A 202 0.44 15.82 15.99
C PHE A 202 0.97 15.97 14.56
N MET A 203 0.41 16.92 13.81
CA MET A 203 0.84 17.19 12.44
C MET A 203 1.57 18.53 12.38
N SER A 204 2.75 18.52 11.77
CA SER A 204 3.62 19.69 11.62
C SER A 204 3.91 19.93 10.15
N LYS A 205 4.16 21.18 9.79
CA LYS A 205 4.37 21.59 8.41
C LYS A 205 5.52 22.59 8.33
N ASP A 206 6.32 22.52 7.27
CA ASP A 206 7.50 23.38 7.08
C ASP A 206 8.47 23.39 8.28
N GLY A 207 8.67 22.23 8.90
CA GLY A 207 9.59 22.06 10.02
C GLY A 207 9.13 22.70 11.33
N ALA A 208 7.83 23.00 11.49
CA ALA A 208 7.29 23.60 12.71
C ALA A 208 5.93 23.02 13.10
N TYR A 209 5.77 22.74 14.40
CA TYR A 209 4.49 22.48 15.03
C TYR A 209 3.86 23.79 15.54
N SER A 210 2.56 23.97 15.35
CA SER A 210 1.82 25.16 15.79
C SER A 210 0.66 24.78 16.70
N ARG A 211 0.71 25.21 17.96
CA ARG A 211 -0.41 25.05 18.91
C ARG A 211 -1.61 25.96 18.61
N PRO A 212 -1.43 27.26 18.25
CA PRO A 212 -2.56 28.13 17.97
C PRO A 212 -3.26 27.80 16.64
N PHE A 213 -2.51 27.26 15.68
CA PHE A 213 -2.99 26.90 14.35
C PHE A 213 -2.51 25.50 13.97
N PRO A 214 -2.99 24.45 14.67
CA PRO A 214 -2.54 23.09 14.40
C PRO A 214 -3.01 22.65 13.02
N VAL A 215 -2.22 21.77 12.42
CA VAL A 215 -2.67 21.03 11.24
C VAL A 215 -3.67 19.98 11.72
N THR A 216 -4.89 20.01 11.19
CA THR A 216 -5.98 19.11 11.61
C THR A 216 -6.34 18.06 10.55
N ALA A 217 -5.79 18.16 9.36
CA ALA A 217 -5.87 17.09 8.38
C ALA A 217 -4.63 17.11 7.48
N ALA A 218 -4.25 15.94 7.00
CA ALA A 218 -3.21 15.78 6.01
C ALA A 218 -3.70 14.94 4.84
N CYS A 219 -3.22 15.26 3.65
CA CYS A 219 -3.53 14.53 2.44
C CYS A 219 -2.25 14.26 1.66
N LEU A 220 -2.13 13.07 1.08
CA LEU A 220 -1.02 12.69 0.23
C LEU A 220 -1.54 12.15 -1.08
N THR A 221 -0.88 12.55 -2.16
CA THR A 221 -1.14 12.05 -3.52
C THR A 221 0.08 11.32 -4.01
N VAL A 222 -0.05 10.03 -4.32
CA VAL A 222 0.98 9.25 -5.02
C VAL A 222 0.63 9.11 -6.50
N ALA A 223 1.65 9.14 -7.35
CA ALA A 223 1.48 9.01 -8.79
C ALA A 223 2.58 8.14 -9.42
N SER A 224 2.21 7.51 -10.54
CA SER A 224 3.13 6.79 -11.42
C SER A 224 4.09 7.78 -12.11
N PRO A 225 5.35 7.38 -12.38
CA PRO A 225 6.31 8.26 -13.05
C PRO A 225 5.84 8.61 -14.47
N GLY A 226 6.17 9.82 -14.92
CA GLY A 226 6.00 10.22 -16.31
C GLY A 226 4.58 10.56 -16.77
N ALA A 227 3.59 10.57 -15.86
CA ALA A 227 2.22 10.96 -16.19
C ALA A 227 1.66 11.94 -15.14
N PRO A 228 1.81 13.27 -15.34
CA PRO A 228 1.25 14.28 -14.46
C PRO A 228 -0.26 14.14 -14.27
N ASP A 229 -0.97 13.70 -15.32
CA ASP A 229 -2.42 13.44 -15.35
C ASP A 229 -2.75 11.93 -15.36
N GLY A 230 -1.77 11.09 -15.03
CA GLY A 230 -1.95 9.65 -14.92
C GLY A 230 -2.77 9.26 -13.68
N PRO A 231 -3.05 7.95 -13.49
CA PRO A 231 -3.75 7.48 -12.31
C PRO A 231 -2.99 7.89 -11.05
N PHE A 232 -3.72 8.45 -10.10
CA PHE A 232 -3.24 8.82 -8.77
C PHE A 232 -4.03 8.05 -7.69
N ARG A 233 -3.45 7.99 -6.49
CA ARG A 233 -4.13 7.51 -5.29
C ARG A 233 -3.92 8.47 -4.16
N PHE A 234 -4.97 8.64 -3.36
CA PHE A 234 -4.93 9.49 -2.18
C PHE A 234 -4.83 8.66 -0.91
N ILE A 235 -4.10 9.24 0.05
CA ILE A 235 -4.05 8.83 1.44
C ILE A 235 -4.45 10.07 2.24
N SER A 236 -5.47 9.97 3.08
CA SER A 236 -5.90 11.05 3.97
C SER A 236 -5.79 10.64 5.43
N ILE A 237 -5.40 11.60 6.25
CA ILE A 237 -5.21 11.47 7.68
C ILE A 237 -6.04 12.57 8.35
N ALA A 238 -7.01 12.18 9.16
CA ALA A 238 -7.84 13.11 9.93
C ALA A 238 -7.18 13.45 11.27
N GLN A 239 -7.64 14.54 11.90
CA GLN A 239 -7.23 14.93 13.25
C GLN A 239 -7.44 13.81 14.28
N SER A 240 -8.48 12.98 14.09
CA SER A 240 -8.80 11.86 14.97
C SER A 240 -7.85 10.66 14.84
N GLY A 241 -6.82 10.76 13.99
CA GLY A 241 -5.94 9.65 13.63
C GLY A 241 -6.51 8.68 12.60
N ALA A 242 -7.74 8.91 12.10
CA ALA A 242 -8.31 8.06 11.06
C ALA A 242 -7.49 8.14 9.75
N ILE A 243 -6.99 7.00 9.28
CA ILE A 243 -6.21 6.86 8.05
C ILE A 243 -7.04 6.17 6.97
N THR A 244 -7.33 6.90 5.89
CA THR A 244 -7.98 6.38 4.68
C THR A 244 -6.95 6.29 3.56
N ALA A 245 -6.93 5.18 2.84
CA ALA A 245 -5.93 4.92 1.80
C ALA A 245 -6.55 4.41 0.52
N ASN A 246 -5.82 4.55 -0.59
CA ASN A 246 -6.19 4.05 -1.92
C ASN A 246 -7.51 4.66 -2.44
N ALA A 247 -7.83 5.90 -2.05
CA ALA A 247 -8.94 6.61 -2.67
C ALA A 247 -8.60 6.95 -4.13
N ALA A 248 -9.50 6.63 -5.06
CA ALA A 248 -9.32 6.81 -6.50
C ALA A 248 -9.67 8.23 -6.98
N SER A 249 -10.38 8.99 -6.16
CA SER A 249 -10.70 10.40 -6.36
C SER A 249 -10.28 11.17 -5.13
N ASP A 250 -10.06 12.47 -5.33
CA ASP A 250 -9.74 13.37 -4.24
C ASP A 250 -10.87 13.29 -3.20
N PRO A 251 -10.59 12.93 -1.94
CA PRO A 251 -11.58 13.12 -0.90
C PRO A 251 -12.00 14.58 -0.92
N SER A 252 -13.27 14.90 -0.68
CA SER A 252 -13.74 16.29 -0.55
C SER A 252 -13.04 17.08 0.58
N SER A 253 -12.08 16.46 1.25
CA SER A 253 -11.24 16.93 2.33
C SER A 253 -9.76 16.99 1.91
N CYS A 254 -9.41 17.32 0.67
CA CYS A 254 -8.00 17.39 0.27
C CYS A 254 -7.64 18.66 -0.53
N HIS A 255 -8.62 19.49 -0.92
CA HIS A 255 -8.43 20.84 -1.49
C HIS A 255 -9.59 21.77 -1.14
#